data_AF-A0A6F8ZQZ3-F1
#
_entry.id   AF-A0A6F8ZQZ3-F1
#
_cell.length_a   1.000
_cell.length_b   1.000
_cell.length_c   1.000
_cell.angle_alpha   90.00
_cell.angle_beta   90.00
_cell.angle_gamma   90.00
#
_symmetry.space_group_name_H-M   'P 1'
#
loop_
_entity.id
_entity.type
_entity.pdbx_description
1 polymer ?
#
loop_
_entity_poly.entity_id
_entity_poly.type
_entity_poly.pdbx_seq_one_letter_code
_entity_poly.pdbx_strand_id
1 'polypeptide(L)'
;TEATTVYLHTKVYIKETDTHALLHQSSFHPKHTFRGIVMSQLIRFYRLCTQQRDFNTATGTLFEALRRRGYSKRSLRYIKADMLASITENQLPLPPNANLNPRDPAPDPDPNPNPNPNLNPQNPTSPRTPTPISATGPEPQREEPKPEGPSRSCKILQQALSLYPGNTITIDN
;
A
#
# COMPACT_ATOMS: atom_id res chain seq x y z
N THR A 1 37.02 -19.42 26.72
CA THR A 1 36.91 -18.61 25.50
C THR A 1 35.44 -18.35 25.25
N GLU A 2 34.96 -17.16 25.59
CA GLU A 2 33.57 -16.78 25.29
C GLU A 2 33.43 -16.54 23.78
N ALA A 3 32.46 -17.21 23.15
CA ALA A 3 32.16 -17.00 21.76
C ALA A 3 31.48 -15.63 21.59
N THR A 4 32.11 -14.73 20.84
CA THR A 4 31.52 -13.43 20.49
C THR A 4 30.49 -13.64 19.38
N THR A 5 29.21 -13.51 19.69
CA THR A 5 28.15 -13.55 18.69
C THR A 5 28.14 -12.26 17.90
N VAL A 6 28.36 -12.34 16.58
CA VAL A 6 28.27 -11.21 15.65
C VAL A 6 26.89 -11.20 15.00
N TYR A 7 26.20 -10.06 15.04
CA TYR A 7 24.89 -9.88 14.41
C TYR A 7 25.01 -9.08 13.12
N LEU A 8 24.45 -9.59 12.02
CA LEU A 8 24.32 -8.88 10.76
C LEU A 8 23.01 -8.06 10.77
N HIS A 9 23.13 -6.75 10.56
CA HIS A 9 21.97 -5.87 10.39
C HIS A 9 21.80 -5.48 8.92
N THR A 10 20.58 -5.63 8.42
CA THR A 10 20.20 -5.23 7.07
C THR A 10 19.18 -4.09 7.13
N LYS A 11 19.25 -3.19 6.15
CA LYS A 11 18.28 -2.10 5.96
C LYS A 11 17.99 -1.90 4.49
N VAL A 12 16.85 -1.30 4.20
CA VAL A 12 16.47 -0.91 2.83
C VAL A 12 17.34 0.27 2.39
N TYR A 13 18.00 0.12 1.23
CA TYR A 13 18.65 1.22 0.54
C TYR A 13 17.71 1.80 -0.52
N ILE A 14 17.42 3.10 -0.42
CA ILE A 14 16.64 3.84 -1.41
C ILE A 14 17.63 4.57 -2.30
N LYS A 15 17.65 4.22 -3.59
CA LYS A 15 18.52 4.91 -4.56
C LYS A 15 18.01 6.34 -4.76
N GLU A 16 18.92 7.27 -5.01
CA GLU A 16 18.58 8.68 -5.28
C GLU A 16 17.58 8.86 -6.44
N THR A 17 17.59 7.94 -7.41
CA THR A 17 16.66 7.93 -8.53
C THR A 17 15.29 7.32 -8.21
N ASP A 18 15.14 6.62 -7.09
CA ASP A 18 13.86 6.05 -6.66
C ASP A 18 13.03 7.13 -5.95
N THR A 19 12.15 7.78 -6.71
CA THR A 19 11.26 8.82 -6.18
C THR A 19 10.04 8.24 -5.43
N HIS A 20 9.94 6.93 -5.29
CA HIS A 20 8.74 6.22 -4.84
C HIS A 20 7.50 6.66 -5.63
N ALA A 21 7.65 6.74 -6.96
CA ALA A 21 6.63 7.22 -7.88
C ALA A 21 5.49 6.22 -8.09
N LEU A 22 4.80 5.88 -7.01
CA LEU A 22 3.63 5.03 -7.05
C LEU A 22 2.43 5.78 -7.64
N LEU A 23 1.35 5.04 -7.88
CA LEU A 23 0.17 5.53 -8.56
C LEU A 23 -0.45 6.75 -7.85
N HIS A 24 -0.91 7.78 -8.58
CA HIS A 24 -1.54 8.96 -7.99
C HIS A 24 -2.96 8.66 -7.52
N GLN A 25 -3.41 9.21 -6.38
CA GLN A 25 -4.72 8.86 -5.79
C GLN A 25 -5.93 9.22 -6.67
N SER A 26 -5.80 10.20 -7.56
CA SER A 26 -6.85 10.62 -8.51
C SER A 26 -6.83 9.86 -9.85
N SER A 27 -5.93 8.89 -10.01
CA SER A 27 -5.87 8.07 -11.23
C SER A 27 -7.05 7.08 -11.29
N PHE A 28 -7.40 6.63 -12.50
CA PHE A 28 -8.56 5.78 -12.74
C PHE A 28 -8.28 4.30 -12.46
N HIS A 29 -7.91 3.99 -11.21
CA HIS A 29 -7.69 2.62 -10.76
C HIS A 29 -8.61 2.24 -9.60
N PRO A 30 -8.88 0.94 -9.39
CA PRO A 30 -9.69 0.48 -8.27
C PRO A 30 -9.09 0.86 -6.90
N LYS A 31 -9.97 1.13 -5.92
CA LYS A 31 -9.56 1.49 -4.54
C LYS A 31 -8.61 0.48 -3.90
N HIS A 32 -8.84 -0.81 -4.15
CA HIS A 32 -8.02 -1.88 -3.58
C HIS A 32 -6.60 -1.91 -4.14
N THR A 33 -6.37 -1.43 -5.37
CA THR A 33 -5.04 -1.36 -6.00
C THR A 33 -4.12 -0.43 -5.22
N PHE A 34 -4.60 0.74 -4.84
CA PHE A 34 -3.83 1.69 -4.03
C PHE A 34 -3.42 1.09 -2.68
N ARG A 35 -4.37 0.43 -1.98
CA ARG A 35 -4.08 -0.26 -0.72
C ARG A 35 -3.06 -1.38 -0.93
N GLY A 36 -3.25 -2.21 -1.97
CA GLY A 36 -2.36 -3.32 -2.28
C GLY A 36 -0.93 -2.87 -2.53
N ILE A 37 -0.74 -1.82 -3.34
CA ILE A 37 0.59 -1.25 -3.61
C ILE A 37 1.26 -0.82 -2.30
N VAL A 38 0.58 -0.04 -1.46
CA VAL A 38 1.16 0.44 -0.19
C VAL A 38 1.46 -0.73 0.75
N MET A 39 0.56 -1.70 0.86
CA MET A 39 0.77 -2.92 1.65
C MET A 39 2.04 -3.66 1.22
N SER A 40 2.22 -3.91 -0.07
CA SER A 40 3.39 -4.61 -0.60
C SER A 40 4.70 -3.87 -0.30
N GLN A 41 4.68 -2.54 -0.32
CA GLN A 41 5.86 -1.73 0.05
C GLN A 41 6.23 -1.92 1.52
N LEU A 42 5.24 -1.85 2.40
CA LEU A 42 5.46 -2.03 3.84
C LEU A 42 5.96 -3.44 4.15
N ILE A 43 5.34 -4.48 3.56
CA ILE A 43 5.78 -5.87 3.74
C ILE A 43 7.23 -6.04 3.31
N ARG A 44 7.62 -5.45 2.18
CA ARG A 44 9.02 -5.51 1.73
C ARG A 44 9.96 -4.84 2.73
N PHE A 45 9.64 -3.64 3.20
CA PHE A 45 10.49 -2.94 4.17
C PHE A 45 10.61 -3.72 5.47
N TYR A 46 9.52 -4.32 5.94
CA TYR A 46 9.50 -5.14 7.15
C TYR A 46 10.39 -6.38 7.01
N ARG A 47 10.40 -7.02 5.84
CA ARG A 47 11.23 -8.20 5.59
C ARG A 47 12.72 -7.88 5.38
N LEU A 48 13.04 -6.69 4.88
CA LEU A 48 14.42 -6.28 4.57
C LEU A 48 15.14 -5.62 5.76
N CYS A 49 14.41 -4.97 6.65
CA CYS A 49 14.98 -4.29 7.81
C CYS A 49 15.07 -5.24 9.00
N THR A 50 16.27 -5.41 9.56
CA THR A 50 16.44 -6.13 10.84
C THR A 50 15.97 -5.28 12.02
N GLN A 51 16.17 -3.96 11.95
CA GLN A 51 15.82 -3.04 13.03
C GLN A 51 14.52 -2.29 12.74
N GLN A 52 13.67 -2.17 13.77
CA GLN A 52 12.41 -1.44 13.70
C GLN A 52 12.61 0.05 13.34
N ARG A 53 13.73 0.64 13.75
CA ARG A 53 14.10 2.03 13.43
C ARG A 53 14.26 2.23 11.92
N ASP A 54 14.95 1.32 11.23
CA ASP A 54 15.16 1.41 9.79
C ASP A 54 13.87 1.23 9.02
N PHE A 55 13.02 0.29 9.45
CA PHE A 55 11.68 0.11 8.89
C PHE A 55 10.83 1.38 9.03
N ASN A 56 10.82 2.00 10.21
CA ASN A 56 10.07 3.24 10.46
C ASN A 56 10.59 4.40 9.60
N THR A 57 11.90 4.49 9.42
CA THR A 57 12.55 5.52 8.58
C THR A 57 12.13 5.35 7.12
N ALA A 58 12.27 4.14 6.55
CA ALA A 58 11.85 3.84 5.18
C ALA A 58 10.35 4.08 4.96
N THR A 59 9.52 3.69 5.94
CA THR A 59 8.07 3.94 5.92
C THR A 59 7.75 5.43 5.92
N GLY A 60 8.49 6.22 6.69
CA GLY A 60 8.35 7.68 6.74
C GLY A 60 8.63 8.31 5.38
N THR A 61 9.74 7.94 4.74
CA THR A 61 10.11 8.41 3.39
C THR A 61 9.04 8.07 2.35
N LEU A 62 8.55 6.82 2.38
CA LEU A 62 7.46 6.38 1.51
C LEU A 62 6.17 7.18 1.75
N PHE A 63 5.78 7.39 3.00
CA PHE A 63 4.56 8.11 3.33
C PHE A 63 4.65 9.58 2.90
N GLU A 64 5.81 10.21 3.02
CA GLU A 64 5.99 11.58 2.55
C GLU A 64 5.88 11.68 1.02
N ALA A 65 6.43 10.71 0.29
CA ALA A 65 6.25 10.63 -1.16
C ALA A 65 4.78 10.40 -1.57
N LEU A 66 4.07 9.51 -0.88
CA LEU A 66 2.67 9.20 -1.16
C LEU A 66 1.72 10.34 -0.79
N ARG A 67 1.99 11.08 0.29
CA ARG A 67 1.19 12.25 0.68
C ARG A 67 1.18 13.31 -0.41
N ARG A 68 2.33 13.56 -1.04
CA ARG A 68 2.44 14.46 -2.19
C ARG A 68 1.63 13.99 -3.41
N ARG A 69 1.26 12.70 -3.46
CA ARG A 69 0.43 12.08 -4.51
C ARG A 69 -1.05 11.92 -4.13
N GLY A 70 -1.51 12.62 -3.10
CA GLY A 70 -2.91 12.66 -2.69
C GLY A 70 -3.36 11.55 -1.75
N TYR A 71 -2.45 10.72 -1.22
CA TYR A 71 -2.81 9.72 -0.22
C TYR A 71 -3.09 10.37 1.14
N SER A 72 -4.23 10.04 1.74
CA SER A 72 -4.60 10.58 3.04
C SER A 72 -3.71 10.01 4.16
N LYS A 73 -3.30 10.85 5.12
CA LYS A 73 -2.52 10.40 6.30
C LYS A 73 -3.26 9.33 7.11
N ARG A 74 -4.61 9.41 7.16
CA ARG A 74 -5.45 8.44 7.86
C ARG A 74 -5.40 7.06 7.19
N SER A 75 -5.55 6.99 5.87
CA SER A 75 -5.51 5.70 5.16
C SER A 75 -4.13 5.04 5.27
N LEU A 76 -3.05 5.81 5.14
CA LEU A 76 -1.69 5.28 5.29
C LEU A 76 -1.44 4.68 6.69
N ARG A 77 -1.90 5.35 7.75
CA ARG A 77 -1.82 4.81 9.12
C ARG A 77 -2.63 3.54 9.30
N TYR A 78 -3.86 3.52 8.76
CA TYR A 78 -4.72 2.34 8.82
C TYR A 78 -4.06 1.16 8.11
N ILE A 79 -3.55 1.36 6.90
CA ILE A 79 -2.84 0.32 6.12
C ILE A 79 -1.63 -0.21 6.89
N LYS A 80 -0.83 0.65 7.53
CA LYS A 80 0.31 0.21 8.34
C LYS A 80 -0.13 -0.63 9.55
N ALA A 81 -1.17 -0.20 10.26
CA ALA A 81 -1.66 -0.92 11.44
C ALA A 81 -2.21 -2.30 11.06
N ASP A 82 -3.02 -2.34 10.01
CA ASP A 82 -3.60 -3.55 9.45
C ASP A 82 -2.53 -4.53 8.93
N MET A 83 -1.48 -4.01 8.28
CA MET A 83 -0.31 -4.79 7.89
C MET A 83 0.38 -5.44 9.10
N LEU A 84 0.68 -4.66 10.14
CA LEU A 84 1.36 -5.16 11.33
C LEU A 84 0.52 -6.20 12.05
N ALA A 85 -0.78 -5.95 12.21
CA ALA A 85 -1.73 -6.93 12.76
C ALA A 85 -1.68 -8.23 11.95
N SER A 86 -1.79 -8.15 10.62
CA SER A 86 -1.75 -9.35 9.76
C SER A 86 -0.43 -10.14 9.88
N ILE A 87 0.70 -9.48 10.10
CA ILE A 87 1.99 -10.18 10.28
C ILE A 87 2.06 -10.83 11.65
N THR A 88 1.62 -10.14 12.70
CA THR A 88 1.60 -10.68 14.06
C THR A 88 0.67 -11.89 14.17
N GLU A 89 -0.52 -11.83 13.60
CA GLU A 89 -1.49 -12.94 13.60
C GLU A 89 -0.95 -14.16 12.84
N ASN A 90 -0.27 -13.95 11.71
CA ASN A 90 0.36 -15.03 10.94
C ASN A 90 1.67 -15.55 11.60
N GLN A 91 2.10 -15.00 12.73
CA GLN A 91 3.23 -15.49 13.54
C GLN A 91 2.80 -16.13 14.88
N LEU A 92 1.56 -16.60 15.03
CA LEU A 92 1.11 -17.19 16.29
C LEU A 92 1.80 -18.53 16.65
N PRO A 93 1.98 -18.82 17.96
CA PRO A 93 2.89 -19.81 18.52
C PRO A 93 2.46 -21.25 18.27
N LEU A 94 3.43 -22.17 18.29
CA LEU A 94 3.20 -23.61 18.31
C LEU A 94 2.20 -24.00 19.42
N PRO A 95 1.30 -24.96 19.17
CA PRO A 95 0.38 -25.44 20.19
C PRO A 95 1.12 -26.00 21.41
N PRO A 96 0.59 -25.84 22.63
CA PRO A 96 1.19 -26.38 23.84
C PRO A 96 0.89 -27.88 23.97
N ASN A 97 1.49 -28.70 23.11
CA ASN A 97 1.55 -30.15 23.30
C ASN A 97 2.73 -30.78 22.55
N ALA A 98 3.94 -30.32 22.86
CA ALA A 98 5.09 -31.22 22.84
C ALA A 98 4.95 -32.21 24.03
N ASN A 99 3.99 -33.13 23.95
CA ASN A 99 4.01 -34.34 24.75
C ASN A 99 4.29 -35.51 23.81
N LEU A 100 5.34 -36.24 24.15
CA LEU A 100 5.96 -37.32 23.41
C LEU A 100 4.95 -38.46 23.24
N ASN A 101 4.45 -38.69 22.03
CA ASN A 101 3.98 -40.00 21.63
C ASN A 101 4.83 -40.44 20.42
N PRO A 102 5.54 -41.58 20.50
CA PRO A 102 6.25 -42.15 19.35
C PRO A 102 5.27 -42.28 18.19
N ARG A 103 5.65 -41.73 17.04
CA ARG A 103 4.89 -41.88 15.80
C ARG A 103 4.77 -43.37 15.49
N ASP A 104 3.55 -43.89 15.59
CA ASP A 104 3.17 -45.11 14.90
C ASP A 104 3.56 -44.98 13.42
N PRO A 105 4.10 -46.02 12.77
CA PRO A 105 4.38 -45.99 11.34
C PRO A 105 3.09 -45.68 10.59
N ALA A 106 3.16 -44.76 9.63
CA ALA A 106 2.03 -44.40 8.79
C ALA A 106 1.40 -45.66 8.15
N PRO A 107 0.07 -45.80 8.13
CA PRO A 107 -0.56 -46.86 7.35
C PRO A 107 -0.29 -46.62 5.87
N ASP A 108 0.08 -47.70 5.17
CA ASP A 108 0.38 -47.70 3.73
C ASP A 108 -0.73 -47.02 2.90
N PRO A 109 -0.40 -46.32 1.81
CA PRO A 109 -1.40 -45.74 0.93
C PRO A 109 -2.11 -46.85 0.14
N ASP A 110 -3.40 -47.05 0.39
CA ASP A 110 -4.27 -47.89 -0.42
C ASP A 110 -4.27 -47.43 -1.90
N PRO A 111 -4.32 -48.36 -2.87
CA PRO A 111 -4.30 -48.04 -4.28
C PRO A 111 -5.66 -47.50 -4.76
N ASN A 112 -5.63 -46.24 -5.21
CA ASN A 112 -6.61 -45.54 -6.02
C ASN A 112 -7.44 -46.42 -6.99
N PRO A 113 -8.78 -46.43 -6.87
CA PRO A 113 -9.66 -46.81 -7.98
C PRO A 113 -10.39 -45.56 -8.50
N ASN A 114 -9.87 -44.98 -9.58
CA ASN A 114 -10.64 -44.07 -10.41
C ASN A 114 -11.57 -44.90 -11.32
N PRO A 115 -12.84 -44.51 -11.50
CA PRO A 115 -13.16 -44.00 -12.84
C PRO A 115 -14.16 -42.83 -12.79
N ASN A 116 -13.73 -41.68 -13.31
CA ASN A 116 -14.60 -40.54 -13.59
C ASN A 116 -15.30 -40.73 -14.95
N PRO A 117 -16.65 -40.74 -15.03
CA PRO A 117 -17.36 -40.73 -16.29
C PRO A 117 -17.39 -39.32 -16.89
N ASN A 118 -16.95 -39.27 -18.15
CA ASN A 118 -16.97 -38.17 -19.09
C ASN A 118 -18.30 -37.40 -19.16
N LEU A 119 -18.27 -36.09 -18.92
CA LEU A 119 -19.26 -35.13 -19.44
C LEU A 119 -18.56 -33.88 -19.96
N ASN A 120 -18.39 -33.85 -21.28
CA ASN A 120 -18.05 -32.68 -22.08
C ASN A 120 -19.32 -31.87 -22.38
N PRO A 121 -19.31 -30.53 -22.24
CA PRO A 121 -20.15 -29.69 -23.09
C PRO A 121 -19.32 -28.80 -24.03
N GLN A 122 -19.72 -28.85 -25.29
CA GLN A 122 -19.13 -28.26 -26.48
C GLN A 122 -19.00 -26.73 -26.42
N ASN A 123 -17.87 -26.24 -26.96
CA ASN A 123 -17.65 -24.86 -27.41
C ASN A 123 -18.32 -24.63 -28.78
N PRO A 124 -18.99 -23.48 -28.99
CA PRO A 124 -19.05 -22.87 -30.31
C PRO A 124 -18.52 -21.42 -30.33
N THR A 125 -17.41 -21.24 -31.05
CA THR A 125 -17.14 -20.20 -32.08
C THR A 125 -17.51 -18.73 -31.82
N SER A 126 -16.47 -17.88 -31.69
CA SER A 126 -16.42 -16.51 -32.23
C SER A 126 -16.52 -16.53 -33.77
N PRO A 127 -17.00 -15.49 -34.50
CA PRO A 127 -16.56 -14.09 -34.36
C PRO A 127 -17.64 -13.00 -34.59
N ARG A 128 -17.44 -11.79 -34.02
CA ARG A 128 -18.11 -10.58 -34.55
C ARG A 128 -17.21 -9.36 -34.53
N THR A 129 -17.08 -8.81 -35.74
CA THR A 129 -16.33 -7.66 -36.22
C THR A 129 -16.71 -6.35 -35.51
N PRO A 130 -15.79 -5.40 -35.29
CA PRO A 130 -16.15 -4.04 -34.91
C PRO A 130 -16.68 -3.27 -36.13
N THR A 131 -17.89 -2.74 -36.02
CA THR A 131 -18.45 -1.74 -36.93
C THR A 131 -17.79 -0.37 -36.72
N PRO A 132 -17.52 0.41 -37.78
CA PRO A 132 -17.03 1.78 -37.66
C PRO A 132 -18.15 2.70 -37.14
N ILE A 133 -17.88 3.42 -36.05
CA ILE A 133 -18.79 4.41 -35.50
C ILE A 133 -18.59 5.71 -36.30
N SER A 134 -19.63 6.15 -37.01
CA SER A 134 -19.68 7.45 -37.69
C SER A 134 -19.35 8.58 -36.72
N ALA A 135 -18.33 9.37 -37.07
CA ALA A 135 -18.06 10.66 -36.47
C ALA A 135 -19.09 11.68 -37.01
N THR A 136 -20.08 12.04 -36.18
CA THR A 136 -20.83 13.30 -36.37
C THR A 136 -21.34 13.77 -35.02
N GLY A 137 -20.57 14.64 -34.38
CA GLY A 137 -20.97 15.37 -33.18
C GLY A 137 -20.22 16.70 -33.16
N PRO A 138 -20.90 17.84 -32.98
CA PRO A 138 -20.25 19.15 -33.07
C PRO A 138 -19.29 19.37 -31.90
N GLU A 139 -18.18 20.00 -32.26
CA GLU A 139 -17.10 20.51 -31.42
C GLU A 139 -17.63 21.27 -30.18
N PRO A 140 -17.25 20.88 -28.95
CA PRO A 140 -17.60 21.65 -27.76
C PRO A 140 -16.73 22.91 -27.67
N GLN A 141 -17.38 24.07 -27.74
CA GLN A 141 -16.74 25.36 -27.51
C GLN A 141 -16.14 25.41 -26.11
N ARG A 142 -14.87 25.83 -26.09
CA ARG A 142 -14.04 26.01 -24.90
C ARG A 142 -14.50 27.30 -24.18
N GLU A 143 -15.34 27.18 -23.15
CA GLU A 143 -15.62 28.30 -22.24
C GLU A 143 -14.44 28.53 -21.29
N GLU A 144 -13.98 29.79 -21.21
CA GLU A 144 -12.97 30.24 -20.27
C GLU A 144 -13.50 30.24 -18.82
N PRO A 145 -12.72 29.77 -17.83
CA PRO A 145 -13.12 29.89 -16.43
C PRO A 145 -12.97 31.34 -15.93
N LYS A 146 -14.11 31.94 -15.60
CA LYS A 146 -14.26 33.21 -14.87
C LYS A 146 -13.60 33.13 -13.48
N PRO A 147 -12.91 34.18 -12.98
CA PRO A 147 -12.27 34.15 -11.67
C PRO A 147 -13.33 34.17 -10.55
N GLU A 148 -13.49 33.04 -9.88
CA GLU A 148 -14.26 32.95 -8.63
C GLU A 148 -13.44 33.53 -7.48
N GLY A 149 -14.05 34.47 -6.75
CA GLY A 149 -13.47 35.17 -5.60
C GLY A 149 -13.15 34.25 -4.41
N PRO A 150 -12.46 34.79 -3.39
CA PRO A 150 -11.86 33.99 -2.33
C PRO A 150 -12.89 33.16 -1.55
N SER A 151 -12.68 31.84 -1.59
CA SER A 151 -13.39 30.82 -0.82
C SER A 151 -13.29 31.06 0.69
N ARG A 152 -14.34 30.66 1.41
CA ARG A 152 -14.63 30.91 2.84
C ARG A 152 -13.62 30.32 3.84
N SER A 153 -12.47 29.81 3.40
CA SER A 153 -11.39 29.31 4.24
C SER A 153 -10.56 30.43 4.92
N CYS A 154 -10.75 31.69 4.55
CA CYS A 154 -10.03 32.84 5.15
C CYS A 154 -10.54 33.32 6.51
N LYS A 155 -11.64 32.78 7.06
CA LYS A 155 -12.16 33.25 8.37
C LYS A 155 -11.57 32.56 9.60
N ILE A 156 -10.85 31.43 9.43
CA ILE A 156 -10.22 30.73 10.57
C ILE A 156 -8.78 31.25 10.83
N LEU A 157 -8.11 31.80 9.82
CA LEU A 157 -6.76 32.35 9.97
C LEU A 157 -6.74 33.79 10.53
N GLN A 158 -7.84 34.55 10.43
CA GLN A 158 -7.92 35.89 11.03
C GLN A 158 -8.15 35.85 12.55
N GLN A 159 -8.60 34.72 13.10
CA GLN A 159 -8.89 34.57 14.54
C GLN A 159 -7.70 34.00 15.35
N ALA A 160 -6.68 33.46 14.68
CA ALA A 160 -5.50 32.87 15.33
C ALA A 160 -4.38 33.88 15.64
N LEU A 161 -4.42 35.09 15.05
CA LEU A 161 -3.41 36.14 15.27
C LEU A 161 -3.71 37.04 16.48
N SER A 162 -4.86 36.90 17.15
CA SER A 162 -5.17 37.66 18.38
C SER A 162 -4.76 36.97 19.68
N LEU A 163 -4.18 35.76 19.63
CA LEU A 163 -3.82 34.97 20.81
C LEU A 163 -2.32 34.93 21.13
N TYR A 164 -1.47 35.63 20.39
CA TYR A 164 -0.02 35.73 20.68
C TYR A 164 0.53 37.14 20.41
N PRO A 165 0.39 38.09 21.36
CA PRO A 165 1.11 39.35 21.28
C PRO A 165 2.53 39.14 21.81
N GLY A 166 3.54 39.01 20.93
CA GLY A 166 4.92 39.09 21.40
C GLY A 166 6.02 38.42 20.58
N ASN A 167 6.10 38.65 19.26
CA ASN A 167 7.35 38.36 18.56
C ASN A 167 7.63 39.43 17.49
N THR A 168 8.13 40.58 17.93
CA THR A 168 8.74 41.58 17.07
C THR A 168 10.09 41.02 16.60
N ILE A 169 10.18 40.65 15.33
CA ILE A 169 11.48 40.46 14.67
C ILE A 169 11.79 41.77 13.95
N THR A 170 12.68 42.54 14.54
CA THR A 170 13.39 43.64 13.87
C THR A 170 14.19 43.04 12.72
N ILE A 171 13.95 43.50 11.49
CA ILE A 171 14.85 43.26 10.36
C ILE A 171 15.52 44.59 10.07
N ASP A 172 16.79 44.70 10.45
CA ASP A 172 17.67 45.80 10.06
C ASP A 172 18.16 45.57 8.63
N ASN A 173 17.62 46.35 7.69
CA ASN A 173 18.29 47.15 6.65
C ASN A 173 17.30 47.57 5.55
#